data_AF-A0AAD6K319-F1
#
_entry.id   AF-A0AAD6K319-F1
#
_cell.length_a   1.000
_cell.length_b   1.000
_cell.length_c   1.000
_cell.angle_alpha   90.00
_cell.angle_beta   90.00
_cell.angle_gamma   90.00
#
_symmetry.space_group_name_H-M   'P 1'
#
loop_
_entity.id
_entity.type
_entity.pdbx_description
1 polymer ?
#
loop_
_entity_poly.entity_id
_entity_poly.type
_entity_poly.pdbx_seq_one_letter_code
_entity_poly.pdbx_strand_id
1 'polypeptide(L)'
;MALERANNLYYLRELLDPIFGSDTTLRGLDKFVDVALKCVQDNGCDRPTMGEVVKEIENILQLAGLNPNADSASTSASYDDVIKGSAKHPYMHSDDAFD
;
A
#
# COMPACT_ATOMS: atom_id res chain seq x y z
N MET A 1 -3.85 -20.02 -5.62
CA MET A 1 -5.09 -20.37 -4.85
C MET A 1 -5.92 -19.10 -4.75
N ALA A 2 -6.81 -18.88 -5.71
CA ALA A 2 -7.66 -17.70 -5.74
C ALA A 2 -8.96 -17.97 -4.98
N LEU A 3 -9.30 -17.10 -4.05
CA LEU A 3 -10.55 -17.15 -3.31
C LEU A 3 -11.71 -16.81 -4.28
N GLU A 4 -12.52 -17.79 -4.68
CA GLU A 4 -13.57 -17.60 -5.70
C GLU A 4 -14.74 -16.73 -5.19
N ARG A 5 -14.85 -15.51 -5.73
CA ARG A 5 -15.71 -14.38 -5.31
C ARG A 5 -17.11 -14.70 -4.75
N ALA A 6 -17.82 -15.70 -5.29
CA ALA A 6 -19.23 -15.93 -4.97
C ALA A 6 -19.51 -16.67 -3.64
N ASN A 7 -18.55 -17.44 -3.11
CA ASN A 7 -18.72 -18.20 -1.86
C ASN A 7 -18.24 -17.43 -0.60
N ASN A 8 -17.90 -16.14 -0.73
CA ASN A 8 -16.98 -15.49 0.19
C ASN A 8 -17.55 -14.59 1.25
N LEU A 9 -18.76 -14.02 1.12
CA LEU A 9 -19.19 -13.02 2.12
C LEU A 9 -19.30 -13.62 3.53
N TYR A 10 -19.65 -14.90 3.64
CA TYR A 10 -19.68 -15.62 4.91
C TYR A 10 -18.28 -15.97 5.42
N TYR A 11 -17.41 -16.51 4.57
CA TYR A 11 -16.04 -16.86 4.93
C TYR A 11 -15.20 -15.62 5.28
N LEU A 12 -15.40 -14.53 4.54
CA LEU A 12 -14.77 -13.25 4.80
C LEU A 12 -15.22 -12.71 6.16
N ARG A 13 -16.50 -12.85 6.53
CA ARG A 13 -16.96 -12.52 7.91
C ARG A 13 -16.26 -13.35 8.99
N GLU A 14 -15.96 -14.62 8.74
CA GLU A 14 -15.21 -15.47 9.67
C GLU A 14 -13.71 -15.11 9.73
N LEU A 15 -13.17 -14.55 8.65
CA LEU A 15 -11.76 -14.16 8.55
C LEU A 15 -11.50 -12.74 9.08
N LEU A 16 -12.53 -11.88 9.14
CA LEU A 16 -12.43 -10.54 9.71
C LEU A 16 -12.13 -10.61 11.20
N ASP A 17 -11.22 -9.74 11.64
CA ASP A 17 -10.94 -9.57 13.06
C ASP A 17 -12.25 -9.25 13.83
N PRO A 18 -12.55 -9.93 14.94
CA PRO A 18 -13.73 -9.67 15.76
C PRO A 18 -13.92 -8.19 16.15
N ILE A 19 -12.84 -7.40 16.17
CA ILE A 19 -12.87 -5.97 16.47
C ILE A 19 -13.72 -5.16 15.47
N PHE A 20 -13.88 -5.67 14.24
CA PHE A 20 -14.69 -5.02 13.22
C PHE A 20 -16.20 -5.12 13.48
N GLY A 21 -16.64 -6.01 14.38
CA GLY A 21 -18.04 -6.10 14.83
C GLY A 21 -19.03 -6.53 13.74
N SER A 22 -20.01 -7.36 14.09
CA SER A 22 -21.02 -7.88 13.14
C SER A 22 -21.87 -6.82 12.45
N ASP A 23 -21.90 -5.60 13.03
CA ASP A 23 -22.90 -4.58 12.78
C ASP A 23 -22.36 -3.35 12.02
N THR A 24 -21.05 -3.27 11.78
CA THR A 24 -20.52 -2.19 10.95
C THR A 24 -20.60 -2.58 9.49
N THR A 25 -21.47 -1.89 8.74
CA THR A 25 -21.38 -1.86 7.28
C THR A 25 -20.10 -1.11 6.92
N LEU A 26 -18.96 -1.81 6.92
CA LEU A 26 -17.65 -1.26 6.54
C LEU A 26 -17.73 -0.81 5.08
N ARG A 27 -18.05 0.47 4.87
CA ARG A 27 -18.18 1.06 3.54
C ARG A 27 -16.84 0.93 2.82
N GLY A 28 -16.85 0.26 1.67
CA GLY A 28 -15.63 0.02 0.89
C GLY A 28 -14.87 -1.27 1.23
N LEU A 29 -15.35 -2.10 2.16
CA LEU A 29 -14.73 -3.40 2.46
C LEU A 29 -14.71 -4.32 1.23
N ASP A 30 -15.80 -4.40 0.48
CA ASP A 30 -15.86 -5.22 -0.75
C ASP A 30 -14.78 -4.81 -1.75
N LYS A 31 -14.60 -3.50 -1.93
CA LYS A 31 -13.55 -2.95 -2.79
C LYS A 31 -12.15 -3.22 -2.26
N PHE A 32 -11.96 -3.13 -0.94
CA PHE A 32 -10.68 -3.46 -0.31
C PHE A 32 -10.30 -4.92 -0.55
N VAL A 33 -11.26 -5.84 -0.39
CA VAL A 33 -11.06 -7.27 -0.63
C VAL A 33 -10.77 -7.53 -2.10
N ASP A 34 -11.46 -6.85 -3.02
CA ASP A 34 -11.16 -6.95 -4.46
C ASP A 34 -9.72 -6.54 -4.79
N VAL A 35 -9.22 -5.45 -4.21
CA VAL A 35 -7.82 -5.02 -4.40
C VAL A 35 -6.86 -6.04 -3.80
N ALA A 36 -7.13 -6.50 -2.58
CA ALA A 36 -6.30 -7.50 -1.91
C ALA A 36 -6.19 -8.80 -2.72
N LEU A 37 -7.32 -9.29 -3.27
CA LEU A 37 -7.36 -10.47 -4.12
C LEU A 37 -6.60 -10.27 -5.44
N LYS A 38 -6.67 -9.07 -6.04
CA LYS A 38 -5.89 -8.75 -7.24
C LYS A 38 -4.38 -8.74 -6.96
N CYS A 39 -3.95 -8.23 -5.81
CA CYS A 39 -2.53 -8.19 -5.40
C CYS A 39 -1.89 -9.57 -5.27
N VAL A 40 -2.68 -10.60 -4.95
CA VAL A 40 -2.20 -11.98 -4.72
C VAL A 40 -2.50 -12.92 -5.87
N GLN A 41 -2.83 -12.40 -7.06
CA GLN A 41 -3.05 -13.25 -8.23
C GLN A 41 -1.82 -14.09 -8.55
N ASP A 42 -2.06 -15.34 -8.94
CA ASP A 42 -1.01 -16.32 -9.23
C ASP A 42 -0.12 -15.83 -10.39
N ASN A 43 -0.71 -15.14 -11.39
CA ASN A 43 0.01 -14.52 -12.48
C ASN A 43 0.41 -13.06 -12.16
N GLY A 44 1.68 -12.72 -12.40
CA GLY A 44 2.23 -11.40 -12.07
C GLY A 44 1.64 -10.26 -12.90
N CYS A 45 1.27 -10.52 -14.15
CA CYS A 45 0.69 -9.50 -15.04
C CYS A 45 -0.71 -9.06 -14.63
N ASP A 46 -1.41 -9.86 -13.82
CA ASP A 46 -2.74 -9.53 -13.32
C ASP A 46 -2.70 -8.80 -11.98
N ARG A 47 -1.50 -8.63 -11.39
CA ARG A 47 -1.30 -7.86 -10.17
C ARG A 47 -1.27 -6.36 -10.52
N PRO A 48 -2.00 -5.53 -9.77
CA PRO A 48 -1.96 -4.10 -9.98
C PRO A 48 -0.58 -3.55 -9.63
N THR A 49 -0.21 -2.46 -10.29
CA THR A 49 0.94 -1.66 -9.89
C THR A 49 0.69 -1.01 -8.53
N MET A 50 1.75 -0.70 -7.78
CA MET A 50 1.61 -0.02 -6.49
C MET A 50 0.88 1.32 -6.59
N GLY A 51 1.01 2.04 -7.72
CA GLY A 51 0.25 3.27 -7.96
C GLY A 51 -1.27 3.04 -8.07
N GLU A 52 -1.67 1.96 -8.73
CA GLU A 52 -3.08 1.56 -8.80
C GLU A 52 -3.61 1.11 -7.43
N VAL A 53 -2.79 0.38 -6.66
CA VAL A 53 -3.15 -0.03 -5.29
C VAL A 53 -3.42 1.17 -4.40
N VAL A 54 -2.50 2.16 -4.38
CA VAL A 54 -2.65 3.39 -3.58
C VAL A 54 -3.92 4.14 -3.98
N LYS A 55 -4.15 4.31 -5.28
CA LYS A 55 -5.34 4.99 -5.81
C LYS A 55 -6.64 4.33 -5.38
N GLU A 56 -6.69 3.00 -5.37
CA GLU A 56 -7.89 2.29 -4.90
C GLU A 56 -8.06 2.39 -3.38
N ILE A 57 -6.98 2.36 -2.60
CA ILE A 57 -7.04 2.57 -1.14
C ILE A 57 -7.56 3.98 -0.81
N GLU A 58 -7.07 5.02 -1.49
CA GLU A 58 -7.55 6.39 -1.32
C GLU A 58 -9.05 6.51 -1.66
N ASN A 59 -9.51 5.84 -2.72
CA ASN A 59 -10.92 5.76 -3.09
C ASN A 59 -11.76 5.07 -2.00
N ILE A 60 -11.26 3.96 -1.43
CA ILE A 60 -11.94 3.24 -0.34
C ILE A 60 -12.06 4.13 0.91
N LEU A 61 -11.00 4.86 1.27
CA LEU A 61 -11.03 5.79 2.39
C LEU A 61 -12.07 6.89 2.19
N GLN A 62 -12.13 7.48 0.99
CA GLN A 62 -13.16 8.47 0.65
C GLN A 62 -14.58 7.89 0.75
N LEU A 63 -14.80 6.66 0.27
CA LEU A 63 -16.07 5.97 0.39
C LEU A 63 -16.45 5.70 1.85
N ALA A 64 -15.47 5.44 2.72
CA ALA A 64 -15.67 5.30 4.16
C ALA A 64 -15.95 6.64 4.86
N GLY A 65 -15.87 7.78 4.15
CA GLY A 65 -16.01 9.12 4.73
C GLY A 65 -14.75 9.60 5.45
N LEU A 66 -13.61 8.95 5.21
CA LEU A 66 -12.32 9.31 5.78
C LEU A 66 -11.56 10.23 4.81
N ASN A 67 -10.71 11.10 5.34
CA ASN A 67 -9.83 11.93 4.55
C ASN A 67 -8.53 11.15 4.24
N PRO A 68 -8.26 10.74 2.99
CA PRO A 68 -7.04 10.01 2.65
C PRO A 68 -5.76 10.83 2.85
N ASN A 69 -5.86 12.15 2.91
CA ASN A 69 -4.72 13.04 3.11
C ASN A 69 -4.45 13.41 4.57
N ALA A 70 -5.16 12.81 5.53
CA ALA A 70 -5.04 13.16 6.95
C ALA A 70 -3.63 12.95 7.51
N ASP A 71 -2.91 11.92 7.05
CA ASP A 71 -1.55 11.55 7.49
C ASP A 71 -0.49 11.71 6.40
N SER A 72 -0.76 12.49 5.34
CA SER A 72 0.22 12.78 4.29
C SER A 72 1.28 13.78 4.77
N ALA A 73 1.97 13.48 5.87
CA ALA A 73 3.18 14.18 6.25
C ALA A 73 4.36 13.63 5.44
N SER A 74 4.83 14.39 4.46
CA SER A 74 6.14 14.14 3.84
C SER A 74 7.23 14.33 4.89
N THR A 75 7.66 13.27 5.57
CA THR A 75 8.94 13.27 6.28
C THR A 75 10.06 13.09 5.25
N SER A 76 10.29 14.12 4.43
CA SER A 76 11.57 14.25 3.73
C SER A 76 12.58 14.75 4.76
N ALA A 77 13.36 13.84 5.35
CA ALA A 77 14.58 14.25 6.03
C ALA A 77 15.53 14.80 4.96
N SER A 78 15.59 16.12 4.83
CA SER A 78 16.60 16.78 3.99
C SER A 78 17.93 16.66 4.72
N TYR A 79 18.83 15.84 4.19
CA TYR A 79 20.23 15.72 4.62
C TYR A 79 21.04 16.90 4.07
N ASP A 80 20.70 18.09 4.52
CA ASP A 80 21.45 19.32 4.22
C ASP A 80 22.01 19.89 5.52
N ASP A 81 22.81 19.11 6.25
CA ASP A 81 23.75 19.64 7.24
C ASP A 81 24.82 18.60 7.64
N VAL A 82 25.88 18.45 6.82
CA VAL A 82 27.26 18.26 7.31
C VAL A 82 28.20 18.87 6.27
N ILE A 83 28.27 20.20 6.24
CA ILE A 83 29.44 20.88 5.70
C ILE A 83 30.45 21.00 6.84
N LYS A 84 31.58 20.30 6.69
CA LYS A 84 32.84 20.31 7.47
C LYS A 84 32.99 19.23 8.54
N GLY A 85 33.61 18.13 8.12
CA GLY A 85 34.34 17.26 9.05
C GLY A 85 34.43 15.82 8.60
N SER A 86 35.29 15.54 7.60
CA SER A 86 35.98 14.25 7.44
C SER A 86 35.17 12.96 7.72
N ALA A 87 34.39 12.51 6.74
CA ALA A 87 34.14 11.08 6.54
C ALA A 87 33.73 10.88 5.07
N LYS A 88 34.68 10.51 4.21
CA LYS A 88 34.40 10.12 2.83
C LYS A 88 33.52 8.88 2.87
N HIS A 89 32.28 8.98 2.38
CA HIS A 89 31.36 7.86 2.30
C HIS A 89 31.94 6.80 1.33
N PRO A 90 32.06 5.51 1.72
CA PRO A 90 32.79 4.49 0.94
C PRO A 90 32.22 4.17 -0.45
N TYR A 91 31.03 4.67 -0.77
CA TYR A 91 30.27 4.28 -1.97
C TYR A 91 30.07 5.40 -3.01
N MET A 92 30.79 6.53 -2.92
CA MET A 92 30.87 7.44 -4.06
C MET A 92 31.97 6.96 -5.02
N HIS A 93 31.63 5.98 -5.85
CA HIS A 93 32.41 5.66 -7.03
C HIS A 93 31.91 6.54 -8.17
N SER A 94 32.74 7.47 -8.63
CA SER A 94 32.49 8.25 -9.85
C SER A 94 32.89 7.39 -11.06
N ASP A 95 31.93 7.14 -11.94
CA ASP A 95 32.13 6.55 -13.27
C ASP A 95 32.82 7.56 -14.21
N ASP A 96 34.12 7.80 -14.02
CA ASP A 96 34.94 8.55 -14.98
C ASP A 96 36.32 7.88 -15.16
N ALA A 97 36.35 6.71 -15.81
CA ALA A 97 37.51 6.20 -16.54
C ALA A 97 37.13 4.97 -17.38
N PHE A 98 36.70 5.19 -18.62
CA PHE A 98 36.77 4.17 -19.67
C PHE A 98 37.94 4.57 -20.61
N ASP A 99 39.01 3.77 -20.56
CA ASP A 99 39.96 3.54 -21.66
C ASP A 99 39.89 2.05 -22.00
#